data_AF-A0A7C2JLB4-F1
#
_entry.id   AF-A0A7C2JLB4-F1
#
_cell.length_a   1.000
_cell.length_b   1.000
_cell.length_c   1.000
_cell.angle_alpha   90.00
_cell.angle_beta   90.00
_cell.angle_gamma   90.00
#
_symmetry.space_group_name_H-M   'P 1'
#
loop_
_entity.id
_entity.type
_entity.pdbx_description
1 polymer ?
#
loop_
_entity_poly.entity_id
_entity_poly.type
_entity_poly.pdbx_seq_one_letter_code
_entity_poly.pdbx_strand_id
1 'polypeptide(L)'
;MLRPTLDEVRQLAQSGQGNLVAVYREVTADLETPVSAYLKVANGPYSFLLESVEGGERLARYSFIGTQPYRVLRTGPGQEWEGDPLIPVEQELARFRQV
;
A
#
# COMPACT_ATOMS: atom_id res chain seq x y z
N MET A 1 -5.89 -11.75 14.55
CA MET A 1 -6.39 -12.62 13.47
C MET A 1 -6.48 -11.80 12.20
N LEU A 2 -6.39 -12.41 11.00
CA LEU A 2 -6.62 -11.70 9.75
C LEU A 2 -8.10 -11.31 9.60
N ARG A 3 -8.34 -10.13 9.06
CA ARG A 3 -9.66 -9.57 8.75
C ARG A 3 -9.62 -8.91 7.37
N PRO A 4 -10.65 -9.06 6.54
CA PRO A 4 -11.73 -10.04 6.67
C PRO A 4 -11.21 -11.49 6.64
N THR A 5 -11.99 -12.41 7.17
CA THR A 5 -11.77 -13.86 7.05
C THR A 5 -11.92 -14.30 5.59
N LEU A 6 -11.43 -15.49 5.24
CA LEU A 6 -11.54 -15.99 3.87
C LEU A 6 -12.99 -16.11 3.40
N ASP A 7 -13.92 -16.49 4.29
CA ASP A 7 -15.33 -16.61 3.92
C ASP A 7 -15.99 -15.24 3.73
N GLU A 8 -15.61 -14.24 4.54
CA GLU A 8 -16.01 -12.85 4.33
C GLU A 8 -15.47 -12.31 3.00
N VAL A 9 -14.20 -12.57 2.65
CA VAL A 9 -13.62 -12.19 1.35
C VAL A 9 -14.41 -12.83 0.19
N ARG A 10 -14.77 -14.12 0.30
CA ARG A 10 -15.55 -14.83 -0.72
C ARG A 10 -16.94 -14.22 -0.90
N GLN A 11 -17.59 -13.84 0.20
CA GLN A 11 -18.90 -13.17 0.15
C GLN A 11 -18.80 -11.79 -0.51
N LEU A 12 -17.79 -10.99 -0.15
CA LEU A 12 -17.52 -9.69 -0.77
C LEU A 12 -17.25 -9.82 -2.27
N ALA A 13 -16.49 -10.84 -2.69
CA ALA A 13 -16.23 -11.09 -4.11
C ALA A 13 -17.51 -11.46 -4.89
N GLN A 14 -18.45 -12.16 -4.25
CA GLN A 14 -19.73 -12.54 -4.84
C GLN A 14 -20.75 -11.40 -4.88
N SER A 15 -20.62 -10.38 -4.02
CA SER A 15 -21.56 -9.25 -3.97
C SER A 15 -21.48 -8.34 -5.21
N GLY A 16 -20.38 -8.42 -5.96
CA GLY A 16 -20.14 -7.58 -7.14
C GLY A 16 -19.83 -6.11 -6.80
N GLN A 17 -19.65 -5.76 -5.52
CA GLN A 17 -19.40 -4.38 -5.08
C GLN A 17 -18.01 -3.85 -5.48
N GLY A 18 -17.07 -4.74 -5.84
CA GLY A 18 -15.73 -4.38 -6.28
C GLY A 18 -14.83 -5.61 -6.42
N ASN A 19 -13.53 -5.38 -6.60
CA ASN A 19 -12.53 -6.42 -6.86
C ASN A 19 -11.21 -6.23 -6.07
N LEU A 20 -11.16 -5.28 -5.14
CA LEU A 20 -10.02 -5.05 -4.26
C LEU A 20 -10.48 -5.04 -2.80
N VAL A 21 -9.99 -6.01 -2.02
CA VAL A 21 -10.32 -6.17 -0.59
C VAL A 21 -9.06 -6.03 0.23
N ALA A 22 -9.05 -5.11 1.20
CA ALA A 22 -7.93 -4.93 2.12
C ALA A 22 -7.97 -6.00 3.23
N VAL A 23 -7.01 -6.92 3.21
CA VAL A 23 -6.84 -7.93 4.27
C VAL A 23 -5.74 -7.46 5.22
N TYR A 24 -6.09 -7.33 6.50
CA TYR A 24 -5.22 -6.79 7.53
C TYR A 24 -5.28 -7.61 8.81
N ARG A 25 -4.33 -7.35 9.71
CA ARG A 25 -4.43 -7.73 11.12
C ARG A 25 -3.82 -6.61 11.95
N GLU A 26 -4.37 -6.43 13.13
CA GLU A 26 -3.74 -5.59 14.15
C GLU A 26 -2.75 -6.43 14.96
N VAL A 27 -1.61 -5.82 15.29
CA VAL A 27 -0.54 -6.43 16.08
C VAL A 27 -0.10 -5.43 17.15
N THR A 28 0.21 -5.94 18.34
CA THR A 28 0.85 -5.12 19.38
C THR A 28 2.27 -4.81 18.95
N ALA A 29 2.64 -3.53 19.00
CA ALA A 29 3.92 -3.03 18.53
C ALA A 29 4.48 -1.96 19.49
N ASP A 30 4.18 -2.07 20.78
CA ASP A 30 4.48 -1.06 21.81
C ASP A 30 5.98 -0.78 21.96
N LEU A 31 6.83 -1.73 21.53
CA LEU A 31 8.30 -1.62 21.54
C LEU A 31 8.88 -1.23 20.17
N GLU A 32 8.03 -1.02 19.17
CA GLU A 32 8.45 -0.65 17.84
C GLU A 32 8.33 0.87 17.66
N THR A 33 9.39 1.49 17.15
CA THR A 33 9.29 2.76 16.42
C THR A 33 8.99 2.47 14.95
N PRO A 34 8.41 3.42 14.18
CA PRO A 34 8.19 3.24 12.74
C PRO A 34 9.45 2.81 11.98
N VAL A 35 10.61 3.37 12.33
CA VAL A 35 11.91 3.00 11.74
C VAL A 35 12.28 1.56 12.08
N SER A 36 12.14 1.14 13.34
CA SER A 36 12.45 -0.25 13.73
C SER A 36 11.52 -1.27 13.08
N ALA A 37 10.24 -0.93 12.93
CA ALA A 37 9.27 -1.75 12.21
C ALA A 37 9.63 -1.84 10.72
N TYR A 38 9.99 -0.71 10.08
CA TYR A 38 10.43 -0.68 8.68
C TYR A 38 11.62 -1.60 8.44
N LEU A 39 12.68 -1.49 9.26
CA LEU A 39 13.87 -2.33 9.10
C LEU A 39 13.58 -3.83 9.23
N LYS A 40 12.53 -4.23 9.95
CA LYS A 40 12.12 -5.63 10.10
C LYS A 40 11.31 -6.16 8.92
N VAL A 41 10.52 -5.31 8.26
CA VAL A 41 9.60 -5.73 7.19
C VAL A 41 10.06 -5.35 5.79
N ALA A 42 11.02 -4.42 5.66
CA ALA A 42 11.52 -3.96 4.38
C ALA A 42 12.16 -5.12 3.61
N ASN A 43 11.57 -5.43 2.45
CA ASN A 43 11.99 -6.52 1.61
C ASN A 43 11.98 -6.11 0.12
N GLY A 44 13.10 -6.37 -0.56
CA GLY A 44 13.27 -6.07 -1.97
C GLY A 44 13.35 -4.58 -2.32
N PRO A 45 13.51 -4.25 -3.61
CA PRO A 45 13.52 -2.87 -4.06
C PRO A 45 12.15 -2.21 -3.88
N TYR A 46 12.14 -0.87 -3.88
CA TYR A 46 10.93 -0.04 -3.78
C TYR A 46 10.16 -0.16 -2.45
N SER A 47 10.81 -0.64 -1.38
CA SER A 47 10.27 -0.45 -0.04
C SER A 47 10.37 1.01 0.38
N PHE A 48 9.41 1.48 1.18
CA PHE A 48 9.39 2.85 1.68
C PHE A 48 8.86 2.91 3.11
N LEU A 49 9.27 3.97 3.81
CA LEU A 49 8.70 4.45 5.05
C LEU A 49 8.30 5.91 4.83
N LEU A 50 7.02 6.23 5.02
CA LEU A 50 6.50 7.59 4.98
C LEU A 50 6.07 7.99 6.40
N GLU A 51 6.66 9.07 6.89
CA GLU A 51 6.33 9.67 8.17
C GLU A 51 5.92 11.12 7.94
N SER A 52 4.90 11.57 8.66
CA SER A 52 4.50 12.98 8.65
C SER A 52 5.02 13.69 9.90
N VAL A 53 5.46 14.93 9.72
CA VAL A 53 5.94 15.81 10.78
C VAL A 53 5.03 17.03 10.85
N GLU A 54 4.33 17.20 11.96
CA GLU A 54 3.54 18.40 12.26
C GLU A 54 4.41 19.38 13.05
N GLY A 55 4.64 20.58 12.50
CA GLY A 55 5.27 21.69 13.23
C GLY A 55 6.72 21.47 13.67
N GLY A 56 7.46 20.56 13.03
CA GLY A 56 8.90 20.33 13.26
C GLY A 56 9.26 19.47 14.48
N GLU A 57 8.37 19.35 15.48
CA GLU A 57 8.66 18.63 16.73
C GLU A 57 7.67 17.49 17.04
N ARG A 58 6.49 17.45 16.41
CA ARG A 58 5.47 16.45 16.70
C ARG A 58 5.35 15.44 15.55
N LEU A 59 5.71 14.19 15.82
CA LEU A 59 5.42 13.08 14.92
C LEU A 59 3.90 12.97 14.73
N ALA A 60 3.48 12.81 13.48
CA ALA A 60 2.08 12.56 13.15
C ALA A 60 1.61 11.22 13.73
N ARG A 61 0.29 11.05 13.82
CA ARG A 61 -0.34 9.86 14.43
C ARG A 61 -0.06 8.56 13.66
N TYR A 62 0.28 8.64 12.38
CA TYR A 62 0.44 7.47 11.51
C TYR A 62 1.74 7.55 10.71
N SER A 63 2.40 6.40 10.58
CA SER A 63 3.48 6.16 9.63
C SER A 63 3.04 5.04 8.68
N PHE A 64 3.43 5.12 7.41
CA PHE A 64 3.08 4.12 6.40
C PHE A 64 4.33 3.39 5.92
N ILE A 65 4.28 2.06 5.92
CA ILE A 65 5.33 1.21 5.39
C ILE A 65 4.77 0.44 4.19
N GLY A 66 5.47 0.50 3.06
CA GLY A 66 5.18 -0.30 1.88
C GLY A 66 6.39 -1.15 1.49
N THR A 67 6.15 -2.38 1.06
CA THR A 67 7.19 -3.30 0.58
C THR A 67 6.61 -4.23 -0.48
N GLN A 68 7.47 -4.75 -1.36
CA GLN A 68 7.10 -5.71 -2.40
C GLN A 68 5.87 -5.27 -3.23
N PRO A 69 5.91 -4.10 -3.89
CA PRO A 69 4.79 -3.65 -4.72
C PRO A 69 4.51 -4.67 -5.83
N TYR A 70 3.24 -4.90 -6.14
CA TYR A 70 2.85 -5.83 -7.23
C TYR A 70 3.23 -5.29 -8.61
N ARG A 71 3.33 -3.96 -8.76
CA ARG A 71 3.73 -3.27 -10.01
C ARG A 71 4.45 -1.97 -9.69
N VAL A 72 5.46 -1.66 -10.49
CA VAL A 72 6.17 -0.37 -10.49
C VAL A 72 6.05 0.23 -11.88
N LEU A 73 5.35 1.35 -11.99
CA LEU A 73 5.21 2.09 -13.24
C LEU A 73 6.38 3.07 -13.39
N ARG A 74 7.04 3.04 -14.55
CA ARG A 74 8.17 3.93 -14.87
C ARG A 74 7.89 4.59 -16.21
N THR A 75 8.12 5.90 -16.27
CA THR A 75 7.89 6.70 -17.47
C THR A 75 9.13 7.49 -17.86
N GLY A 76 9.29 7.78 -19.14
CA GLY A 76 10.42 8.53 -19.69
C GLY A 76 11.16 7.76 -20.77
N PRO A 77 12.18 8.37 -21.41
CA PRO A 77 12.89 7.78 -22.53
C PRO A 77 13.41 6.36 -22.22
N GLY A 78 13.03 5.39 -23.04
CA GLY A 78 13.43 3.99 -22.89
C GLY A 78 12.75 3.26 -21.72
N GLN A 79 11.64 3.77 -21.18
CA GLN A 79 10.78 3.08 -20.21
C GLN A 79 9.53 2.49 -20.89
N GLU A 80 8.67 1.82 -20.11
CA GLU A 80 7.42 1.21 -20.59
C GLU A 80 6.45 2.24 -21.20
N TRP A 81 6.52 3.50 -20.74
CA TRP A 81 5.66 4.57 -21.22
C TRP A 81 6.43 5.87 -21.45
N GLU A 82 6.22 6.47 -22.61
CA GLU A 82 6.70 7.80 -22.98
C GLU A 82 5.51 8.74 -23.22
N GLY A 83 5.52 9.92 -22.59
CA GLY A 83 4.40 10.88 -22.64
C GLY A 83 3.90 11.26 -21.25
N ASP A 84 2.63 11.65 -21.15
CA ASP A 84 2.00 12.02 -19.87
C ASP A 84 1.96 10.81 -18.92
N PRO A 85 2.63 10.86 -17.76
CA PRO A 85 2.69 9.76 -16.81
C PRO A 85 1.37 9.49 -16.08
N LEU A 86 0.42 10.42 -16.09
CA LEU A 86 -0.86 10.24 -15.40
C LEU A 86 -1.77 9.27 -16.13
N ILE A 87 -1.63 9.12 -17.45
CA ILE A 87 -2.42 8.18 -18.25
C ILE A 87 -2.22 6.72 -17.81
N PRO A 88 -1.00 6.17 -17.75
CA PRO A 88 -0.81 4.77 -17.32
C PRO A 88 -1.15 4.56 -15.84
N VAL A 89 -1.01 5.60 -15.00
CA VAL A 89 -1.41 5.55 -13.59
C VAL A 89 -2.93 5.44 -13.47
N GLU A 90 -3.68 6.30 -14.17
CA GLU A 90 -5.15 6.25 -14.18
C GLU A 90 -5.64 4.90 -14.71
N GLN A 91 -5.07 4.42 -15.81
CA GLN A 91 -5.42 3.13 -16.39
C GLN A 91 -5.20 1.97 -15.41
N GLU A 92 -4.08 1.96 -14.69
CA GLU A 92 -3.81 0.91 -13.70
C GLU A 92 -4.76 0.99 -12.51
N LEU A 93 -4.97 2.19 -11.95
CA LEU A 93 -5.85 2.39 -10.80
C LEU A 93 -7.32 2.08 -11.13
N ALA A 94 -7.77 2.41 -12.34
CA ALA A 94 -9.14 2.15 -12.80
C ALA A 94 -9.50 0.64 -12.87
N ARG A 95 -8.49 -0.25 -12.89
CA ARG A 95 -8.70 -1.70 -12.83
C ARG A 95 -9.25 -2.15 -11.48
N PHE A 96 -9.08 -1.35 -10.44
CA PHE A 96 -9.44 -1.69 -9.07
C PHE A 96 -10.63 -0.87 -8.58
N ARG A 97 -11.61 -1.56 -8.01
CA ARG A 97 -12.74 -0.98 -7.28
C ARG A 97 -12.70 -1.56 -5.88
N GLN A 98 -12.44 -0.70 -4.91
CA GLN A 98 -12.37 -1.12 -3.53
C GLN A 98 -13.74 -1.58 -3.03
N VAL A 99 -13.74 -2.68 -2.28
CA VAL A 99 -14.89 -3.19 -1.53
C VAL A 99 -14.76 -2.80 -0.07
#